data_AF-A0A257NN34-F1
#
_entry.id   AF-A0A257NN34-F1
#
_cell.length_a   1.000
_cell.length_b   1.000
_cell.length_c   1.000
_cell.angle_alpha   90.00
_cell.angle_beta   90.00
_cell.angle_gamma   90.00
#
_symmetry.space_group_name_H-M   'P 1'
#
loop_
_entity.id
_entity.type
_entity.pdbx_description
1 polymer ?
#
loop_
_entity_poly.entity_id
_entity_poly.type
_entity_poly.pdbx_seq_one_letter_code
_entity_poly.pdbx_strand_id
1 'polypeptide(L)'
;QGTLQSPNRAYTLNVDGQLTNAKAFSNLIVAYNNGAPIELNQIGQAQDGVQQDTRATWINNDRGIILAIVRQPDSNTVAIAKAIRAALPVLNASLPGGAQMRIIYDKSTYVQDAVDEVEFTLILASLLVAAVIWLFLGEWRQTLVAVISIPISILGTFAVMHLLGYSLNILTLLALTLAVGFVVDDAVVMLENIARHREMGKSPMEAALIGSREIGFTILSMTLSLAAVFLPLILMGGLLGRLFLEFGATIGIVILMSGVVALSLTPMLLARLREHKPRSVGGSVIAPKPKLMSRILAAITRGYVRSLRAALRFRWLVLLLAFSTLGGAVFFFSHLEKAFIPNSDTGMVMGMLSYPEGISFEQLKTQQQLISKAIQKNPAVRTVMSNAGQGGAGGGGSNVGFMMIQLKPASERAKLATVVQEFRGTLHKLSKELGSTRAFFIEPPAIQIGA
;
A
#
# COMPACT_ATOMS: atom_id res chain seq x y z
N GLN A 1 -43.21 -32.79 -7.58
CA GLN A 1 -42.94 -34.24 -7.61
C GLN A 1 -43.76 -34.91 -6.54
N GLY A 2 -44.41 -36.02 -6.86
CA GLY A 2 -45.11 -36.90 -5.92
C GLY A 2 -44.83 -38.36 -6.25
N THR A 3 -45.05 -39.28 -5.31
CA THR A 3 -44.87 -40.72 -5.55
C THR A 3 -46.20 -41.43 -5.38
N LEU A 4 -46.60 -42.20 -6.40
CA LEU A 4 -47.76 -43.08 -6.33
C LEU A 4 -47.28 -44.48 -5.98
N GLN A 5 -47.61 -44.96 -4.79
CA GLN A 5 -47.24 -46.31 -4.34
C GLN A 5 -48.42 -47.27 -4.47
N SER A 6 -48.14 -48.45 -5.02
CA SER A 6 -49.00 -49.64 -5.00
C SER A 6 -48.26 -50.77 -4.27
N PRO A 7 -48.94 -51.86 -3.88
CA PRO A 7 -48.32 -52.95 -3.09
C PRO A 7 -47.06 -53.57 -3.73
N ASN A 8 -46.95 -53.55 -5.06
CA ASN A 8 -45.84 -54.18 -5.79
C ASN A 8 -45.00 -53.20 -6.65
N ARG A 9 -45.36 -51.91 -6.73
CA ARG A 9 -44.65 -50.90 -7.55
C ARG A 9 -44.82 -49.48 -7.01
N ALA A 10 -43.75 -48.70 -7.07
CA ALA A 10 -43.78 -47.26 -6.85
C ALA A 10 -43.50 -46.52 -8.16
N TYR A 11 -44.33 -45.52 -8.48
CA TYR A 11 -44.15 -44.64 -9.62
C TYR A 11 -43.83 -43.23 -9.14
N THR A 12 -42.78 -42.62 -9.68
CA THR A 12 -42.48 -41.20 -9.46
C THR A 12 -43.29 -40.38 -10.45
N LEU A 13 -44.24 -39.59 -9.94
CA LEU A 13 -45.02 -38.65 -10.72
C LEU A 13 -44.27 -37.31 -10.73
N ASN A 14 -43.70 -36.97 -11.89
CA ASN A 14 -43.11 -35.66 -12.12
C ASN A 14 -44.17 -34.75 -12.76
N VAL A 15 -44.53 -33.67 -12.09
CA VAL A 15 -45.45 -32.66 -12.61
C VAL A 15 -44.59 -31.48 -12.99
N ASP A 16 -44.36 -31.30 -14.29
CA ASP A 16 -43.58 -30.20 -14.84
C ASP A 16 -44.43 -28.93 -14.83
N GLY A 17 -44.41 -28.22 -13.70
CA GLY A 17 -45.18 -26.98 -13.50
C GLY A 17 -44.43 -25.68 -13.81
N GLN A 18 -43.10 -25.74 -14.02
CA GLN A 18 -42.28 -24.56 -14.29
C GLN A 18 -42.07 -24.38 -15.79
N LEU A 19 -42.57 -23.27 -16.32
CA LEU A 19 -42.32 -22.85 -17.70
C LEU A 19 -40.91 -22.26 -17.80
N THR A 20 -40.10 -22.72 -18.75
CA THR A 20 -38.67 -22.38 -18.86
C THR A 20 -38.30 -21.58 -20.11
N ASN A 21 -39.24 -21.35 -21.01
CA ASN A 21 -39.03 -20.58 -22.24
C ASN A 21 -40.24 -19.70 -22.54
N ALA A 22 -40.01 -18.61 -23.26
CA ALA A 22 -41.04 -17.64 -23.60
C ALA A 22 -42.23 -18.26 -24.35
N LYS A 23 -41.98 -19.22 -25.26
CA LYS A 23 -43.04 -19.89 -26.02
C LYS A 23 -44.05 -20.61 -25.12
N ALA A 24 -43.58 -21.21 -24.03
CA ALA A 24 -44.43 -21.89 -23.06
C ALA A 24 -45.31 -20.90 -22.29
N PHE A 25 -44.84 -19.67 -22.05
CA PHE A 25 -45.65 -18.60 -21.47
C PHE A 25 -46.67 -18.02 -22.45
N SER A 26 -46.37 -17.97 -23.75
CA SER A 26 -47.29 -17.43 -24.77
C SER A 26 -48.66 -18.12 -24.80
N ASN A 27 -48.70 -19.43 -24.50
CA ASN A 27 -49.92 -20.23 -24.50
C ASN A 27 -50.58 -20.30 -23.11
N LEU A 28 -50.09 -19.52 -22.14
CA LEU A 28 -50.66 -19.52 -20.79
C LEU A 28 -52.04 -18.85 -20.83
N ILE A 29 -53.05 -19.56 -20.33
CA ILE A 29 -54.42 -19.03 -20.24
C ILE A 29 -54.47 -18.03 -19.08
N VAL A 30 -54.79 -16.78 -19.37
CA VAL A 30 -54.81 -15.67 -18.40
C VAL A 30 -56.23 -15.38 -17.91
N ALA A 31 -57.23 -15.57 -18.79
CA ALA A 31 -58.63 -15.37 -18.46
C ALA A 31 -59.54 -16.23 -19.35
N TYR A 32 -60.82 -16.27 -19.02
CA TYR A 32 -61.87 -16.79 -19.90
C TYR A 32 -62.89 -15.68 -20.14
N ASN A 33 -63.33 -15.51 -21.38
CA ASN A 33 -64.42 -14.60 -21.74
C ASN A 33 -65.50 -15.36 -22.51
N ASN A 34 -66.72 -15.40 -21.98
CA ASN A 34 -67.85 -16.15 -22.54
C ASN A 34 -67.52 -17.63 -22.88
N GLY A 35 -66.67 -18.27 -22.07
CA GLY A 35 -66.25 -19.66 -22.25
C GLY A 35 -65.07 -19.87 -23.20
N ALA A 36 -64.58 -18.84 -23.89
CA ALA A 36 -63.37 -18.90 -24.70
C ALA A 36 -62.12 -18.54 -23.84
N PRO A 37 -61.05 -19.34 -23.86
CA PRO A 37 -59.80 -19.00 -23.18
C PRO A 37 -59.09 -17.84 -23.88
N ILE A 38 -58.61 -16.88 -23.08
CA ILE A 38 -57.73 -15.80 -23.50
C ILE A 38 -56.31 -16.19 -23.11
N GLU A 39 -55.47 -16.41 -24.11
CA GLU A 39 -54.05 -16.75 -23.96
C GLU A 39 -53.18 -15.49 -23.82
N LEU A 40 -52.01 -15.61 -23.18
CA LEU A 40 -51.07 -14.50 -22.97
C LEU A 40 -50.65 -13.85 -24.30
N ASN A 41 -50.50 -14.64 -25.37
CA ASN A 41 -50.18 -14.16 -26.72
C ASN A 41 -51.22 -13.18 -27.32
N GLN A 42 -52.46 -13.18 -26.80
CA GLN A 42 -53.52 -12.26 -27.25
C GLN A 42 -53.42 -10.89 -26.58
N ILE A 43 -52.70 -10.78 -25.46
CA ILE A 43 -52.56 -9.56 -24.66
C ILE A 43 -51.13 -9.04 -24.56
N GLY A 44 -50.13 -9.84 -24.98
CA GLY A 44 -48.73 -9.46 -24.96
C GLY A 44 -47.83 -10.45 -25.68
N GLN A 45 -46.54 -10.13 -25.78
CA GLN A 45 -45.53 -11.00 -26.38
C GLN A 45 -44.54 -11.46 -25.32
N ALA A 46 -44.45 -12.77 -25.11
CA ALA A 46 -43.35 -13.35 -24.35
C ALA A 46 -42.14 -13.51 -25.28
N GLN A 47 -40.98 -13.02 -24.88
CA GLN A 47 -39.72 -13.14 -25.62
C GLN A 47 -38.62 -13.64 -24.69
N ASP A 48 -37.78 -14.55 -25.19
CA ASP A 48 -36.59 -14.98 -24.47
C ASP A 48 -35.57 -13.85 -24.52
N GLY A 49 -35.40 -13.17 -23.39
CA GLY A 49 -34.55 -12.00 -23.25
C GLY A 49 -33.62 -12.11 -22.05
N VAL A 50 -32.79 -11.08 -21.88
CA VAL A 50 -31.97 -10.92 -20.69
C VAL A 50 -32.74 -10.10 -19.64
N GLN A 51 -32.43 -10.34 -18.36
CA GLN A 51 -33.10 -9.62 -17.27
C GLN A 51 -32.94 -8.10 -17.34
N GLN A 52 -31.82 -7.62 -17.89
CA GLN A 52 -31.52 -6.19 -18.02
C GLN A 52 -30.88 -5.89 -19.39
N ASP A 53 -31.65 -5.30 -20.28
CA ASP A 53 -31.23 -4.86 -21.61
C ASP A 53 -30.72 -3.41 -21.64
N THR A 54 -31.08 -2.62 -20.64
CA THR A 54 -30.65 -1.21 -20.43
C THR A 54 -29.29 -1.07 -19.75
N ARG A 55 -28.48 -2.13 -19.75
CA ARG A 55 -27.10 -2.11 -19.25
C ARG A 55 -26.14 -2.70 -20.25
N ALA A 56 -25.01 -2.03 -20.39
CA ALA A 56 -24.04 -2.39 -21.40
C ALA A 56 -22.61 -2.11 -20.95
N THR A 57 -21.77 -3.12 -21.06
CA THR A 57 -20.35 -3.05 -20.72
C THR A 57 -19.50 -3.33 -21.95
N TRP A 58 -18.45 -2.54 -22.11
CA TRP A 58 -17.40 -2.75 -23.09
C TRP A 58 -16.03 -2.73 -22.41
N ILE A 59 -15.15 -3.58 -22.91
CA ILE A 59 -13.73 -3.56 -22.59
C ILE A 59 -13.05 -3.14 -23.89
N ASN A 60 -12.44 -1.96 -23.87
CA ASN A 60 -11.99 -1.22 -25.04
C ASN A 60 -13.18 -0.92 -25.98
N ASN A 61 -13.42 -1.78 -26.97
CA ASN A 61 -14.54 -1.70 -27.89
C ASN A 61 -15.35 -3.00 -27.99
N ASP A 62 -14.90 -4.07 -27.31
CA ASP A 62 -15.54 -5.38 -27.36
C ASP A 62 -16.57 -5.50 -26.25
N ARG A 63 -17.68 -6.21 -26.51
CA ARG A 63 -18.67 -6.52 -25.47
C ARG A 63 -18.02 -7.40 -24.41
N GLY A 64 -18.21 -7.03 -23.15
CA GLY A 64 -17.60 -7.74 -22.03
C GLY A 64 -18.52 -7.83 -20.83
N ILE A 65 -18.24 -8.80 -19.96
CA ILE A 65 -18.85 -8.93 -18.64
C ILE A 65 -17.75 -8.74 -17.61
N ILE A 66 -18.05 -8.03 -16.52
CA ILE A 66 -17.11 -7.78 -15.43
C ILE A 66 -17.50 -8.65 -14.25
N LEU A 67 -16.53 -9.42 -13.77
CA LEU A 67 -16.61 -10.06 -12.47
C LEU A 67 -15.72 -9.29 -11.50
N ALA A 68 -16.32 -8.46 -10.66
CA ALA A 68 -15.60 -7.76 -9.61
C ALA A 68 -15.45 -8.68 -8.39
N ILE A 69 -14.21 -8.93 -7.98
CA ILE A 69 -13.92 -9.75 -6.80
C ILE A 69 -13.48 -8.82 -5.68
N VAL A 70 -14.27 -8.80 -4.61
CA VAL A 70 -13.97 -8.02 -3.40
C VAL A 70 -13.49 -8.99 -2.32
N ARG A 71 -12.37 -8.66 -1.69
CA ARG A 71 -11.82 -9.46 -0.59
C ARG A 71 -12.77 -9.39 0.61
N GLN A 72 -12.88 -10.49 1.35
CA GLN A 72 -13.55 -10.47 2.65
C GLN A 72 -12.67 -9.77 3.70
N PRO A 73 -13.23 -9.27 4.81
CA PRO A 73 -12.45 -8.82 5.96
C PRO A 73 -11.41 -9.87 6.38
N ASP A 74 -10.25 -9.42 6.86
CA ASP A 74 -9.13 -10.26 7.34
C ASP A 74 -8.51 -11.24 6.33
N SER A 75 -8.93 -11.19 5.07
CA SER A 75 -8.38 -12.03 4.01
C SER A 75 -7.14 -11.43 3.33
N ASN A 76 -6.24 -12.31 2.89
CA ASN A 76 -4.99 -11.92 2.22
C ASN A 76 -5.21 -11.66 0.72
N THR A 77 -5.08 -10.39 0.32
CA THR A 77 -5.25 -9.94 -1.07
C THR A 77 -4.31 -10.65 -2.04
N VAL A 78 -3.04 -10.88 -1.66
CA VAL A 78 -2.03 -11.54 -2.51
C VAL A 78 -2.35 -13.02 -2.69
N ALA A 79 -2.77 -13.70 -1.62
CA ALA A 79 -3.15 -15.10 -1.69
C ALA A 79 -4.39 -15.31 -2.58
N ILE A 80 -5.40 -14.44 -2.45
CA ILE A 80 -6.61 -14.47 -3.28
C ILE A 80 -6.26 -14.26 -4.75
N ALA A 81 -5.46 -13.23 -5.07
CA ALA A 81 -5.03 -12.96 -6.44
C ALA A 81 -4.26 -14.15 -7.05
N LYS A 82 -3.38 -14.80 -6.27
CA LYS A 82 -2.66 -16.01 -6.69
C LYS A 82 -3.63 -17.17 -6.97
N ALA A 83 -4.62 -17.39 -6.11
CA ALA A 83 -5.64 -18.43 -6.31
C ALA A 83 -6.48 -18.19 -7.56
N ILE A 84 -6.90 -16.94 -7.81
CA ILE A 84 -7.65 -16.55 -9.02
C ILE A 84 -6.80 -16.79 -10.27
N ARG A 85 -5.52 -16.37 -10.27
CA ARG A 85 -4.60 -16.59 -11.39
C ARG A 85 -4.37 -18.08 -11.68
N ALA A 86 -4.34 -18.92 -10.65
CA ALA A 86 -4.24 -20.37 -10.80
C ALA A 86 -5.52 -21.01 -11.37
N ALA A 87 -6.69 -20.49 -11.03
CA ALA A 87 -7.97 -20.97 -11.55
C ALA A 87 -8.29 -20.46 -12.97
N LEU A 88 -7.74 -19.30 -13.36
CA LEU A 88 -8.08 -18.61 -14.60
C LEU A 88 -7.89 -19.46 -15.88
N PRO A 89 -6.83 -20.27 -16.04
CA PRO A 89 -6.67 -21.13 -17.23
C PRO A 89 -7.78 -22.17 -17.37
N VAL A 90 -8.19 -22.80 -16.25
CA VAL A 90 -9.26 -23.80 -16.23
C VAL A 90 -10.60 -23.14 -16.57
N LEU A 91 -10.87 -21.96 -15.98
CA LEU A 91 -12.06 -21.19 -16.28
C LEU A 91 -12.09 -20.79 -17.76
N ASN A 92 -10.98 -20.30 -18.31
CA ASN A 92 -10.87 -19.94 -19.73
C ASN A 92 -11.12 -21.10 -20.67
N ALA A 93 -10.64 -22.31 -20.35
CA ALA A 93 -10.88 -23.50 -21.16
C ALA A 93 -12.36 -23.95 -21.14
N SER A 94 -13.11 -23.62 -20.08
CA SER A 94 -14.53 -23.97 -19.94
C SER A 94 -15.50 -23.00 -20.62
N LEU A 95 -15.01 -21.84 -21.12
CA LEU A 95 -15.87 -20.81 -21.69
C LEU A 95 -16.34 -21.16 -23.11
N PRO A 96 -17.64 -21.03 -23.42
CA PRO A 96 -18.17 -21.29 -24.76
C PRO A 96 -17.86 -20.16 -25.74
N GLY A 97 -17.89 -20.46 -27.04
CA GLY A 97 -17.96 -19.46 -28.11
C GLY A 97 -16.72 -18.57 -28.27
N GLY A 98 -15.55 -19.03 -27.85
CA GLY A 98 -14.30 -18.25 -27.95
C GLY A 98 -14.22 -17.08 -26.96
N ALA A 99 -15.10 -17.03 -25.96
CA ALA A 99 -15.03 -16.04 -24.90
C ALA A 99 -13.72 -16.19 -24.10
N GLN A 100 -13.13 -15.05 -23.72
CA GLN A 100 -11.88 -15.00 -22.97
C GLN A 100 -12.05 -14.17 -21.70
N MET A 101 -11.65 -14.74 -20.57
CA MET A 101 -11.54 -14.07 -19.29
C MET A 101 -10.12 -13.55 -19.08
N ARG A 102 -10.02 -12.25 -18.81
CA ARG A 102 -8.75 -11.53 -18.63
C ARG A 102 -8.81 -10.73 -17.34
N ILE A 103 -7.70 -10.63 -16.63
CA ILE A 103 -7.59 -9.77 -15.45
C ILE A 103 -7.35 -8.34 -15.94
N ILE A 104 -8.31 -7.45 -15.66
CA ILE A 104 -8.22 -6.03 -16.03
C ILE A 104 -7.58 -5.21 -14.91
N TYR A 105 -7.87 -5.56 -13.66
CA TYR A 105 -7.34 -4.88 -12.49
C TYR A 105 -6.98 -5.90 -11.41
N ASP A 106 -5.79 -5.76 -10.85
CA ASP A 106 -5.31 -6.55 -9.74
C ASP A 106 -4.63 -5.63 -8.73
N LYS A 107 -5.23 -5.52 -7.54
CA LYS A 107 -4.66 -4.71 -6.45
C LYS A 107 -3.43 -5.38 -5.83
N SER A 108 -3.26 -6.69 -5.98
CA SER A 108 -2.15 -7.41 -5.37
C SER A 108 -0.80 -7.01 -5.94
N THR A 109 -0.74 -6.56 -7.19
CA THR A 109 0.52 -6.11 -7.80
C THR A 109 1.08 -4.91 -7.06
N TYR A 110 0.24 -3.90 -6.78
CA TYR A 110 0.66 -2.73 -6.00
C TYR A 110 1.13 -3.10 -4.58
N VAL A 111 0.47 -4.08 -3.94
CA VAL A 111 0.89 -4.56 -2.61
C VAL A 111 2.24 -5.30 -2.70
N GLN A 112 2.46 -6.10 -3.73
CA GLN A 112 3.74 -6.79 -3.96
C GLN A 112 4.86 -5.78 -4.25
N ASP A 113 4.63 -4.84 -5.18
CA ASP A 113 5.59 -3.79 -5.52
C ASP A 113 5.98 -2.97 -4.26
N ALA A 114 5.02 -2.68 -3.38
CA ALA A 114 5.29 -1.99 -2.11
C ALA A 114 6.14 -2.83 -1.14
N VAL A 115 5.92 -4.15 -1.08
CA VAL A 115 6.74 -5.06 -0.26
C VAL A 115 8.15 -5.15 -0.83
N ASP A 116 8.29 -5.31 -2.14
CA ASP A 116 9.59 -5.40 -2.83
C ASP A 116 10.40 -4.11 -2.65
N GLU A 117 9.75 -2.95 -2.72
CA GLU A 117 10.38 -1.65 -2.47
C GLU A 117 10.85 -1.50 -1.02
N VAL A 118 10.06 -1.97 -0.05
CA VAL A 118 10.46 -1.98 1.36
C VAL A 118 11.64 -2.92 1.56
N GLU A 119 11.62 -4.13 1.00
CA GLU A 119 12.74 -5.08 1.07
C GLU A 119 14.02 -4.46 0.50
N PHE A 120 13.94 -3.88 -0.70
CA PHE A 120 15.06 -3.18 -1.32
C PHE A 120 15.58 -2.04 -0.43
N THR A 121 14.68 -1.21 0.10
CA THR A 121 15.03 -0.09 0.95
C THR A 121 15.69 -0.54 2.26
N LEU A 122 15.19 -1.62 2.88
CA LEU A 122 15.78 -2.22 4.08
C LEU A 122 17.21 -2.69 3.82
N ILE A 123 17.45 -3.38 2.70
CA ILE A 123 18.78 -3.85 2.30
C ILE A 123 19.69 -2.65 2.03
N LEU A 124 19.25 -1.70 1.23
CA LEU A 124 20.02 -0.50 0.88
C LEU A 124 20.39 0.31 2.13
N ALA A 125 19.43 0.57 3.01
CA ALA A 125 19.65 1.31 4.24
C ALA A 125 20.61 0.55 5.18
N SER A 126 20.48 -0.77 5.29
CA SER A 126 21.40 -1.61 6.06
C SER A 126 22.83 -1.54 5.52
N LEU A 127 23.00 -1.56 4.20
CA LEU A 127 24.31 -1.42 3.55
C LEU A 127 24.91 -0.02 3.74
N LEU A 128 24.10 1.04 3.64
CA LEU A 128 24.55 2.41 3.89
C LEU A 128 24.99 2.60 5.34
N VAL A 129 24.20 2.09 6.29
CA VAL A 129 24.55 2.06 7.71
C VAL A 129 25.84 1.29 7.94
N ALA A 130 25.98 0.11 7.34
CA ALA A 130 27.21 -0.68 7.41
C ALA A 130 28.42 0.12 6.91
N ALA A 131 28.29 0.79 5.76
CA ALA A 131 29.34 1.59 5.17
C ALA A 131 29.74 2.75 6.08
N VAL A 132 28.78 3.46 6.68
CA VAL A 132 29.03 4.55 7.63
C VAL A 132 29.73 4.03 8.89
N ILE A 133 29.21 2.97 9.52
CA ILE A 133 29.82 2.38 10.72
C ILE A 133 31.25 1.90 10.41
N TRP A 134 31.45 1.22 9.28
CA TRP A 134 32.77 0.79 8.84
C TRP A 134 33.73 1.96 8.59
N LEU A 135 33.23 3.08 8.04
CA LEU A 135 34.00 4.30 7.84
C LEU A 135 34.54 4.87 9.16
N PHE A 136 33.71 4.85 10.21
CA PHE A 136 34.04 5.38 11.54
C PHE A 136 34.91 4.44 12.37
N LEU A 137 34.56 3.16 12.45
CA LEU A 137 35.26 2.18 13.29
C LEU A 137 36.44 1.50 12.59
N GLY A 138 36.42 1.42 11.25
CA GLY A 138 37.49 0.80 10.46
C GLY A 138 37.60 -0.73 10.59
N GLU A 139 36.63 -1.38 11.24
CA GLU A 139 36.63 -2.82 11.54
C GLU A 139 35.33 -3.50 11.11
N TRP A 140 35.40 -4.30 10.05
CA TRP A 140 34.22 -4.93 9.42
C TRP A 140 33.44 -5.87 10.35
N ARG A 141 34.13 -6.48 11.33
CA ARG A 141 33.52 -7.42 12.27
C ARG A 141 32.56 -6.71 13.24
N GLN A 142 32.93 -5.52 13.69
CA GLN A 142 32.08 -4.70 14.56
C GLN A 142 30.89 -4.16 13.75
N THR A 143 31.15 -3.71 12.52
CA THR A 143 30.10 -3.32 11.57
C THR A 143 29.06 -4.43 11.37
N LEU A 144 29.50 -5.69 11.22
CA LEU A 144 28.58 -6.82 11.02
C LEU A 144 27.62 -7.01 12.20
N VAL A 145 28.03 -6.72 13.44
CA VAL A 145 27.15 -6.82 14.61
C VAL A 145 25.99 -5.84 14.51
N ALA A 146 26.26 -4.59 14.14
CA ALA A 146 25.22 -3.58 13.95
C ALA A 146 24.31 -3.87 12.73
N VAL A 147 24.85 -4.49 11.68
CA VAL A 147 24.02 -4.92 10.54
C VAL A 147 23.10 -6.06 10.92
N ILE A 148 23.56 -7.01 11.75
CA ILE A 148 22.76 -8.16 12.22
C ILE A 148 21.65 -7.72 13.18
N SER A 149 21.81 -6.62 13.93
CA SER A 149 20.74 -6.15 14.82
C SER A 149 19.51 -5.67 14.04
N ILE A 150 19.68 -5.16 12.81
CA ILE A 150 18.56 -4.69 11.98
C ILE A 150 17.52 -5.78 11.68
N PRO A 151 17.88 -6.89 11.00
CA PRO A 151 16.91 -7.94 10.68
C PRO A 151 16.34 -8.61 11.94
N ILE A 152 17.11 -8.70 13.02
CA ILE A 152 16.62 -9.31 14.27
C ILE A 152 15.57 -8.43 14.95
N SER A 153 15.76 -7.12 14.99
CA SER A 153 14.76 -6.18 15.52
C SER A 153 13.48 -6.20 14.68
N ILE A 154 13.61 -6.28 13.34
CA ILE A 154 12.47 -6.40 12.43
C ILE A 154 11.73 -7.74 12.61
N LEU A 155 12.45 -8.86 12.72
CA LEU A 155 11.85 -10.17 12.99
C LEU A 155 11.12 -10.20 14.33
N GLY A 156 11.71 -9.60 15.37
CA GLY A 156 11.05 -9.44 16.67
C GLY A 156 9.80 -8.55 16.58
N THR A 157 9.84 -7.52 15.74
CA THR A 157 8.67 -6.68 15.46
C THR A 157 7.56 -7.50 14.82
N PHE A 158 7.86 -8.29 13.79
CA PHE A 158 6.87 -9.16 13.15
C PHE A 158 6.25 -10.15 14.13
N ALA A 159 7.04 -10.70 15.05
CA ALA A 159 6.52 -11.59 16.10
C ALA A 159 5.50 -10.87 16.99
N VAL A 160 5.81 -9.66 17.46
CA VAL A 160 4.89 -8.87 18.31
C VAL A 160 3.67 -8.39 17.53
N MET A 161 3.83 -7.95 16.28
CA MET A 161 2.72 -7.58 15.40
C MET A 161 1.76 -8.76 15.21
N HIS A 162 2.29 -9.96 14.99
CA HIS A 162 1.48 -11.17 14.84
C HIS A 162 0.70 -11.49 16.12
N LEU A 163 1.33 -11.35 17.30
CA LEU A 163 0.66 -11.54 18.60
C LEU A 163 -0.47 -10.52 18.84
N LEU A 164 -0.33 -9.30 18.31
CA LEU A 164 -1.35 -8.25 18.41
C LEU A 164 -2.41 -8.32 17.30
N GLY A 165 -2.29 -9.27 16.37
CA GLY A 165 -3.22 -9.43 15.24
C GLY A 165 -3.08 -8.36 14.17
N TYR A 166 -1.97 -7.62 14.12
CA TYR A 166 -1.73 -6.61 13.09
C TYR A 166 -1.33 -7.24 11.76
N SER A 167 -1.89 -6.70 10.68
CA SER A 167 -1.62 -7.16 9.32
C SER A 167 -0.43 -6.43 8.72
N LEU A 168 0.28 -7.10 7.80
CA LEU A 168 1.27 -6.42 6.96
C LEU A 168 0.56 -5.73 5.79
N ASN A 169 0.44 -4.41 5.89
CA ASN A 169 -0.18 -3.54 4.91
C ASN A 169 0.69 -2.29 4.63
N ILE A 170 0.23 -1.46 3.70
CA ILE A 170 0.94 -0.25 3.24
C ILE A 170 1.37 0.67 4.41
N LEU A 171 0.54 0.84 5.44
CA LEU A 171 0.86 1.70 6.57
C LEU A 171 1.92 1.07 7.48
N THR A 172 1.78 -0.22 7.80
CA THR A 172 2.80 -0.94 8.58
C THR A 172 4.13 -1.07 7.83
N LEU A 173 4.09 -1.20 6.50
CA LEU A 173 5.27 -1.20 5.64
C LEU A 173 5.98 0.16 5.66
N LEU A 174 5.22 1.25 5.54
CA LEU A 174 5.76 2.60 5.68
C LEU A 174 6.41 2.81 7.07
N ALA A 175 5.76 2.32 8.12
CA ALA A 175 6.32 2.33 9.48
C ALA A 175 7.66 1.59 9.56
N LEU A 176 7.76 0.39 9.00
CA LEU A 176 8.99 -0.40 8.97
C LEU A 176 10.11 0.29 8.20
N THR A 177 9.81 0.92 7.05
CA THR A 177 10.78 1.67 6.26
C THR A 177 11.34 2.86 7.04
N LEU A 178 10.48 3.63 7.73
CA LEU A 178 10.91 4.74 8.58
C LEU A 178 11.71 4.25 9.79
N ALA A 179 11.37 3.06 10.30
CA ALA A 179 11.96 2.56 11.53
C ALA A 179 13.41 2.10 11.38
N VAL A 180 13.93 1.87 10.16
CA VAL A 180 15.35 1.51 9.95
C VAL A 180 16.30 2.50 10.62
N GLY A 181 15.99 3.79 10.54
CA GLY A 181 16.79 4.82 11.20
C GLY A 181 16.83 4.65 12.72
N PHE A 182 15.70 4.27 13.33
CA PHE A 182 15.60 4.04 14.77
C PHE A 182 16.26 2.73 15.20
N VAL A 183 16.19 1.68 14.38
CA VAL A 183 16.73 0.36 14.71
C VAL A 183 18.26 0.37 14.86
N VAL A 184 18.91 1.27 14.13
CA VAL A 184 20.37 1.35 14.08
C VAL A 184 20.93 2.20 15.21
N ASP A 185 20.22 3.25 15.62
CA ASP A 185 20.74 4.26 16.54
C ASP A 185 21.16 3.65 17.88
N ASP A 186 20.28 2.89 18.54
CA ASP A 186 20.56 2.24 19.83
C ASP A 186 21.75 1.26 19.74
N ALA A 187 21.82 0.48 18.65
CA ALA A 187 22.89 -0.48 18.43
C ALA A 187 24.24 0.21 18.17
N VAL A 188 24.23 1.34 17.45
CA VAL A 188 25.44 2.14 17.18
C VAL A 188 25.95 2.79 18.46
N VAL A 189 25.07 3.40 19.26
CA VAL A 189 25.46 4.01 20.54
C VAL A 189 26.05 2.97 21.49
N MET A 190 25.44 1.77 21.57
CA MET A 190 25.98 0.64 22.34
C MET A 190 27.37 0.22 21.83
N LEU A 191 27.49 0.03 20.52
CA LEU A 191 28.72 -0.42 19.87
C LEU A 191 29.85 0.59 20.04
N GLU A 192 29.60 1.89 19.80
CA GLU A 192 30.60 2.95 19.92
C GLU A 192 31.13 3.05 21.34
N ASN A 193 30.27 2.93 22.35
CA ASN A 193 30.73 2.96 23.73
C ASN A 193 31.60 1.74 24.08
N ILE A 194 31.21 0.55 23.63
CA ILE A 194 32.01 -0.66 23.83
C ILE A 194 33.35 -0.53 23.10
N ALA A 195 33.36 -0.06 21.86
CA ALA A 195 34.57 0.17 21.08
C ALA A 195 35.52 1.15 21.79
N ARG A 196 35.00 2.26 22.33
CA ARG A 196 35.77 3.22 23.14
C ARG A 196 36.46 2.57 24.34
N HIS A 197 35.77 1.71 25.09
CA HIS A 197 36.37 0.95 26.20
C HIS A 197 37.42 -0.06 25.75
N ARG A 198 37.28 -0.63 24.54
CA ARG A 198 38.29 -1.51 23.93
C ARG A 198 39.54 -0.73 23.48
N GLU A 199 39.37 0.49 22.98
CA GLU A 199 40.50 1.39 22.67
C GLU A 199 41.28 1.79 23.92
N MET A 200 40.62 1.87 25.07
CA MET A 200 41.25 2.06 26.39
C MET A 200 41.98 0.80 26.91
N GLY A 201 42.02 -0.30 26.15
CA GLY A 201 42.81 -1.49 26.46
C GLY A 201 42.06 -2.60 27.22
N LYS A 202 40.75 -2.47 27.44
CA LYS A 202 39.95 -3.49 28.14
C LYS A 202 39.71 -4.73 27.29
N SER A 203 39.57 -5.89 27.94
CA SER A 203 39.21 -7.12 27.23
C SER A 203 37.80 -7.02 26.60
N PRO A 204 37.46 -7.77 25.53
CA PRO A 204 36.15 -7.67 24.87
C PRO A 204 34.95 -7.85 25.83
N MET A 205 35.03 -8.82 26.74
CA MET A 205 33.99 -9.05 27.75
C MET A 205 33.89 -7.90 28.75
N GLU A 206 35.01 -7.40 29.24
CA GLU A 206 35.05 -6.30 30.21
C GLU A 206 34.56 -4.99 29.59
N ALA A 207 34.98 -4.70 28.36
CA ALA A 207 34.52 -3.54 27.62
C ALA A 207 33.01 -3.60 27.34
N ALA A 208 32.48 -4.77 26.98
CA ALA A 208 31.05 -4.98 26.80
C ALA A 208 30.27 -4.76 28.10
N LEU A 209 30.74 -5.30 29.24
CA LEU A 209 30.07 -5.15 30.53
C LEU A 209 30.07 -3.70 31.03
N ILE A 210 31.23 -3.04 31.00
CA ILE A 210 31.36 -1.66 31.47
C ILE A 210 30.64 -0.70 30.52
N GLY A 211 30.84 -0.88 29.21
CA GLY A 211 30.16 -0.08 28.20
C GLY A 211 28.65 -0.18 28.31
N SER A 212 28.10 -1.40 28.47
CA SER A 212 26.65 -1.59 28.61
C SER A 212 26.10 -0.96 29.89
N ARG A 213 26.83 -1.05 31.02
CA ARG A 213 26.40 -0.44 32.29
C ARG A 213 26.36 1.08 32.25
N GLU A 214 27.27 1.71 31.51
CA GLU A 214 27.38 3.17 31.45
C GLU A 214 26.22 3.82 30.69
N ILE A 215 25.78 3.20 29.59
CA ILE A 215 24.77 3.79 28.69
C ILE A 215 23.45 3.01 28.65
N GLY A 216 23.34 1.87 29.32
CA GLY A 216 22.13 1.04 29.28
C GLY A 216 20.88 1.78 29.76
N PHE A 217 20.99 2.58 30.82
CA PHE A 217 19.89 3.43 31.28
C PHE A 217 19.55 4.53 30.26
N THR A 218 20.56 5.13 29.64
CA THR A 218 20.38 6.18 28.63
C THR A 218 19.63 5.64 27.40
N ILE A 219 20.01 4.45 26.91
CA ILE A 219 19.32 3.79 25.80
C ILE A 219 17.87 3.52 26.21
N LEU A 220 17.64 2.85 27.35
CA LEU A 220 16.28 2.55 27.81
C LEU A 220 15.40 3.81 27.92
N SER A 221 15.94 4.90 28.48
CA SER A 221 15.23 6.17 28.62
C SER A 221 14.93 6.80 27.26
N MET A 222 15.86 6.76 26.32
CA MET A 222 15.70 7.31 24.97
C MET A 222 14.66 6.51 24.19
N THR A 223 14.79 5.18 24.17
CA THR A 223 13.86 4.25 23.50
C THR A 223 12.43 4.43 24.02
N LEU A 224 12.24 4.49 25.35
CA LEU A 224 10.91 4.65 25.94
C LEU A 224 10.32 6.04 25.66
N SER A 225 11.15 7.09 25.72
CA SER A 225 10.72 8.45 25.40
C SER A 225 10.30 8.57 23.94
N LEU A 226 11.06 7.97 23.02
CA LEU A 226 10.75 7.97 21.60
C LEU A 226 9.47 7.17 21.30
N ALA A 227 9.30 6.00 21.92
CA ALA A 227 8.07 5.23 21.80
C ALA A 227 6.85 6.03 22.31
N ALA A 228 7.01 6.79 23.40
CA ALA A 228 5.93 7.62 23.95
C ALA A 228 5.46 8.73 22.99
N VAL A 229 6.32 9.23 22.09
CA VAL A 229 5.93 10.22 21.06
C VAL A 229 4.85 9.66 20.12
N PHE A 230 4.80 8.34 19.92
CA PHE A 230 3.80 7.68 19.06
C PHE A 230 2.52 7.28 19.82
N LEU A 231 2.49 7.39 21.15
CA LEU A 231 1.33 7.03 21.96
C LEU A 231 0.06 7.83 21.60
N PRO A 232 0.12 9.15 21.33
CA PRO A 232 -1.06 9.90 20.89
C PRO A 232 -1.68 9.39 19.59
N LEU A 233 -0.87 8.83 18.66
CA LEU A 233 -1.37 8.24 17.42
C LEU A 233 -2.14 6.94 17.69
N ILE A 234 -1.65 6.13 18.62
CA ILE A 234 -2.30 4.87 19.06
C ILE A 234 -3.63 5.16 19.76
N LEU A 235 -3.69 6.24 20.55
CA LEU A 235 -4.88 6.65 21.29
C LEU A 235 -5.86 7.48 20.46
N MET A 236 -5.56 7.74 19.19
CA MET A 236 -6.43 8.53 18.32
C MET A 236 -7.72 7.76 18.03
N GLY A 237 -8.86 8.43 18.17
CA GLY A 237 -10.18 7.84 17.91
C GLY A 237 -10.63 7.93 16.45
N GLY A 238 -11.79 7.33 16.18
CA GLY A 238 -12.46 7.41 14.88
C GLY A 238 -11.81 6.56 13.79
N LEU A 239 -12.26 6.78 12.56
CA LEU A 239 -11.80 6.06 11.37
C LEU A 239 -10.30 6.29 11.10
N LEU A 240 -9.85 7.52 11.36
CA LEU A 240 -8.45 7.93 11.24
C LEU A 240 -7.58 7.20 12.26
N GLY A 241 -8.06 7.12 13.51
CA GLY A 241 -7.40 6.40 14.58
C GLY A 241 -7.12 4.95 14.21
N ARG A 242 -8.09 4.26 13.62
CA ARG A 242 -7.93 2.85 13.20
C ARG A 242 -6.84 2.66 12.15
N LEU A 243 -6.68 3.60 11.21
CA LEU A 243 -5.63 3.52 10.20
C LEU A 243 -4.24 3.77 10.81
N PHE A 244 -4.11 4.83 11.61
CA PHE A 244 -2.84 5.20 12.21
C PHE A 244 -2.48 4.38 13.46
N LEU A 245 -3.41 3.60 14.01
CA LEU A 245 -3.17 2.67 15.11
C LEU A 245 -2.09 1.67 14.74
N GLU A 246 -2.27 0.95 13.63
CA GLU A 246 -1.30 -0.04 13.18
C GLU A 246 0.03 0.61 12.79
N PHE A 247 0.01 1.81 12.19
CA PHE A 247 1.21 2.59 11.89
C PHE A 247 2.01 2.95 13.16
N GLY A 248 1.36 3.64 14.10
CA GLY A 248 2.00 4.12 15.33
C GLY A 248 2.43 2.98 16.25
N ALA A 249 1.61 1.94 16.37
CA ALA A 249 1.96 0.75 17.13
C ALA A 249 3.14 0.01 16.49
N THR A 250 3.19 -0.13 15.16
CA THR A 250 4.34 -0.76 14.47
C THR A 250 5.63 0.00 14.76
N ILE A 251 5.65 1.33 14.64
CA ILE A 251 6.85 2.13 14.96
C ILE A 251 7.25 1.95 16.44
N GLY A 252 6.29 2.05 17.35
CA GLY A 252 6.54 1.85 18.79
C GLY A 252 7.13 0.46 19.08
N ILE A 253 6.59 -0.59 18.48
CA ILE A 253 7.09 -1.96 18.61
C ILE A 253 8.51 -2.05 18.06
N VAL A 254 8.79 -1.52 16.86
CA VAL A 254 10.13 -1.57 16.28
C VAL A 254 11.15 -0.87 17.17
N ILE A 255 10.83 0.32 17.71
CA ILE A 255 11.70 1.06 18.61
C ILE A 255 11.99 0.24 19.87
N LEU A 256 10.95 -0.32 20.50
CA LEU A 256 11.12 -1.14 21.72
C LEU A 256 11.94 -2.40 21.44
N MET A 257 11.67 -3.09 20.31
CA MET A 257 12.44 -4.26 19.90
C MET A 257 13.89 -3.92 19.58
N SER A 258 14.15 -2.76 18.96
CA SER A 258 15.50 -2.23 18.76
C SER A 258 16.24 -2.06 20.08
N GLY A 259 15.62 -1.39 21.07
CA GLY A 259 16.21 -1.21 22.39
C GLY A 259 16.50 -2.55 23.09
N VAL A 260 15.61 -3.53 22.98
CA VAL A 260 15.83 -4.89 23.50
C VAL A 260 17.05 -5.53 22.83
N VAL A 261 17.16 -5.49 21.50
CA VAL A 261 18.30 -6.06 20.76
C VAL A 261 19.60 -5.34 21.10
N ALA A 262 19.58 -4.01 21.19
CA ALA A 262 20.73 -3.19 21.54
C ALA A 262 21.24 -3.46 22.95
N LEU A 263 20.36 -3.65 23.93
CA LEU A 263 20.75 -3.91 25.32
C LEU A 263 21.10 -5.37 25.61
N SER A 264 20.73 -6.31 24.73
CA SER A 264 20.95 -7.75 24.94
C SER A 264 21.94 -8.34 23.93
N LEU A 265 21.53 -8.45 22.68
CA LEU A 265 22.26 -9.16 21.65
C LEU A 265 23.54 -8.43 21.24
N THR A 266 23.47 -7.11 21.05
CA THR A 266 24.63 -6.29 20.63
C THR A 266 25.83 -6.46 21.58
N PRO A 267 25.71 -6.24 22.91
CA PRO A 267 26.82 -6.45 23.82
C PRO A 267 27.24 -7.92 23.91
N MET A 268 26.31 -8.89 23.78
CA MET A 268 26.65 -10.31 23.74
C MET A 268 27.57 -10.64 22.55
N LEU A 269 27.23 -10.16 21.36
CA LEU A 269 28.00 -10.39 20.14
C LEU A 269 29.36 -9.70 20.20
N LEU A 270 29.41 -8.45 20.68
CA LEU A 270 30.67 -7.70 20.84
C LEU A 270 31.58 -8.33 21.90
N ALA A 271 31.04 -8.87 22.99
CA ALA A 271 31.83 -9.57 24.01
C ALA A 271 32.50 -10.84 23.48
N ARG A 272 31.84 -11.54 22.53
CA ARG A 272 32.37 -12.75 21.90
C ARG A 272 33.31 -12.46 20.72
N LEU A 273 33.32 -11.23 20.23
CA LEU A 273 34.12 -10.83 19.10
C LEU A 273 35.60 -10.69 19.51
N ARG A 274 36.34 -11.78 19.35
CA ARG A 274 37.79 -11.78 19.51
C ARG A 274 38.43 -11.15 18.27
N GLU A 275 38.89 -9.92 18.40
CA GLU A 275 39.89 -9.39 17.48
C GLU A 275 41.28 -9.88 17.88
N HIS A 276 42.03 -10.32 16.88
CA HIS A 276 43.47 -10.45 16.99
C HIS A 276 44.07 -9.04 16.94
N LYS A 277 44.33 -8.42 18.11
CA LYS A 277 45.37 -7.40 18.16
C LYS A 277 46.70 -8.10 18.44
N PRO A 278 47.78 -7.80 17.67
CA PRO A 278 49.11 -8.22 18.06
C PRO A 278 49.39 -7.62 19.44
N ARG A 279 49.84 -8.49 20.35
CA ARG A 279 50.39 -8.10 21.65
C ARG A 279 51.41 -6.97 21.43
N SER A 280 51.07 -5.75 21.79
CA SER A 280 52.10 -4.76 22.14
C SER A 280 52.55 -5.10 23.55
N VAL A 281 53.48 -6.06 23.62
CA VAL A 281 54.32 -6.28 24.79
C VAL A 281 55.59 -5.49 24.51
N GLY A 282 55.78 -4.38 25.22
CA GLY A 282 57.07 -3.71 25.40
C GLY A 282 57.61 -2.91 24.20
N GLY A 283 57.77 -1.60 24.41
CA GLY A 283 58.78 -0.77 23.73
C GLY A 283 58.46 -0.30 22.30
N SER A 284 58.53 1.01 22.10
CA SER A 284 58.37 1.72 20.81
C SER A 284 56.92 1.96 20.35
N VAL A 285 56.41 3.13 20.71
CA VAL A 285 55.17 3.70 20.19
C VAL A 285 55.39 4.15 18.74
N ILE A 286 55.24 3.22 17.80
CA ILE A 286 54.89 3.61 16.43
C ILE A 286 53.37 3.67 16.39
N ALA A 287 52.83 4.85 16.70
CA ALA A 287 51.42 5.13 16.46
C ALA A 287 51.13 4.81 14.97
N PRO A 288 50.13 3.95 14.66
CA PRO A 288 49.78 3.69 13.27
C PRO A 288 49.48 5.04 12.61
N LYS A 289 50.11 5.30 11.46
CA LYS A 289 49.95 6.57 10.71
C LYS A 289 48.46 6.94 10.72
N PRO A 290 48.08 8.15 11.14
CA PRO A 290 46.67 8.54 11.17
C PRO A 290 46.13 8.40 9.75
N LYS A 291 45.21 7.45 9.55
CA LYS A 291 44.45 7.29 8.30
C LYS A 291 43.90 8.66 7.92
N LEU A 292 43.87 9.01 6.63
CA LEU A 292 43.36 10.30 6.13
C LEU A 292 42.06 10.75 6.84
N MET A 293 41.18 9.78 7.12
CA MET A 293 39.94 9.93 7.89
C MET A 293 40.12 10.58 9.27
N SER A 294 41.07 10.14 10.09
CA SER A 294 41.22 10.65 11.46
C SER A 294 41.74 12.08 11.49
N ARG A 295 42.51 12.49 10.47
CA ARG A 295 42.92 13.89 10.28
C ARG A 295 41.74 14.78 9.92
N ILE A 296 40.86 14.31 9.04
CA ILE A 296 39.64 15.01 8.65
C ILE A 296 38.72 15.17 9.87
N LEU A 297 38.45 14.08 10.59
CA LEU A 297 37.62 14.11 11.81
C LEU A 297 38.20 15.08 12.85
N ALA A 298 39.50 15.04 13.11
CA ALA A 298 40.14 15.98 14.04
C ALA A 298 40.02 17.44 13.59
N ALA A 299 40.05 17.72 12.28
CA ALA A 299 39.82 19.07 11.75
C ALA A 299 38.38 19.53 11.96
N ILE A 300 37.40 18.64 11.70
CA ILE A 300 35.97 18.90 11.94
C ILE A 300 35.72 19.16 13.43
N THR A 301 36.26 18.33 14.32
CA THR A 301 36.11 18.50 15.77
C THR A 301 36.70 19.84 16.24
N ARG A 302 37.87 20.24 15.74
CA ARG A 302 38.45 21.56 16.06
C ARG A 302 37.56 22.70 15.56
N GLY A 303 36.98 22.56 14.37
CA GLY A 303 36.00 23.51 13.82
C GLY A 303 34.77 23.63 14.73
N TYR A 304 34.20 22.49 15.12
CA TYR A 304 33.05 22.42 16.05
C TYR A 304 33.35 23.05 17.41
N VAL A 305 34.50 22.76 18.04
CA VAL A 305 34.85 23.38 19.34
C VAL A 305 35.03 24.89 19.21
N ARG A 306 35.60 25.36 18.09
CA ARG A 306 35.76 26.80 17.83
C ARG A 306 34.43 27.49 17.63
N SER A 307 33.50 26.90 16.87
CA SER A 307 32.16 27.46 16.66
C SER A 307 31.32 27.41 17.93
N LEU A 308 31.40 26.33 18.71
CA LEU A 308 30.72 26.20 20.00
C LEU A 308 31.18 27.29 20.99
N ARG A 309 32.48 27.57 21.06
CA ARG A 309 33.00 28.65 21.92
C ARG A 309 32.48 30.03 21.50
N ALA A 310 32.35 30.27 20.20
CA ALA A 310 31.75 31.50 19.69
C ALA A 310 30.25 31.57 20.02
N ALA A 311 29.51 30.48 19.84
CA ALA A 311 28.08 30.39 20.17
C ALA A 311 27.83 30.65 21.66
N LEU A 312 28.63 30.07 22.55
CA LEU A 312 28.53 30.31 23.99
C LEU A 312 28.88 31.76 24.37
N ARG A 313 29.81 32.40 23.65
CA ARG A 313 30.14 33.82 23.85
C ARG A 313 28.97 34.74 23.45
N PHE A 314 28.25 34.41 22.37
CA PHE A 314 27.11 35.18 21.87
C PHE A 314 25.76 34.54 22.22
N ARG A 315 25.60 34.07 23.47
CA ARG A 315 24.42 33.31 23.92
C ARG A 315 23.07 33.96 23.60
N TRP A 316 22.96 35.28 23.68
CA TRP A 316 21.72 35.99 23.39
C TRP A 316 21.36 35.97 21.91
N LEU A 317 22.36 36.04 21.03
CA LEU A 317 22.16 35.90 19.59
C LEU A 317 21.76 34.47 19.23
N VAL A 318 22.33 33.47 19.91
CA VAL A 318 21.92 32.06 19.75
C VAL A 318 20.48 31.84 20.22
N LEU A 319 20.09 32.41 21.35
CA LEU A 319 18.71 32.35 21.84
C LEU A 319 17.75 33.06 20.88
N LEU A 320 18.10 34.25 20.39
CA LEU A 320 17.30 34.96 19.41
C LEU A 320 17.14 34.12 18.14
N LEU A 321 18.23 33.54 17.63
CA LEU A 321 18.19 32.63 16.48
C LEU A 321 17.28 31.43 16.76
N ALA A 322 17.34 30.82 17.94
CA ALA A 322 16.48 29.70 18.31
C ALA A 322 14.99 30.08 18.39
N PHE A 323 14.66 31.26 18.92
CA PHE A 323 13.28 31.77 18.90
C PHE A 323 12.83 32.15 17.50
N SER A 324 13.72 32.71 16.67
CA SER A 324 13.43 33.02 15.27
C SER A 324 13.20 31.75 14.44
N THR A 325 13.98 30.67 14.66
CA THR A 325 13.74 29.40 13.97
C THR A 325 12.44 28.74 14.43
N LEU A 326 12.10 28.83 15.73
CA LEU A 326 10.79 28.39 16.22
C LEU A 326 9.63 29.19 15.60
N GLY A 327 9.76 30.52 15.55
CA GLY A 327 8.78 31.38 14.89
C GLY A 327 8.64 31.08 13.39
N GLY A 328 9.76 30.83 12.71
CA GLY A 328 9.79 30.37 11.33
C GLY A 328 9.09 29.02 11.14
N ALA A 329 9.32 28.06 12.03
CA ALA A 329 8.65 26.76 11.99
C ALA A 329 7.12 26.90 12.12
N VAL A 330 6.63 27.74 13.04
CA VAL A 330 5.20 28.04 13.19
C VAL A 330 4.64 28.71 11.94
N PHE A 331 5.38 29.67 11.37
CA PHE A 331 4.99 30.36 10.13
C PHE A 331 4.88 29.38 8.95
N PHE A 332 5.88 28.51 8.74
CA PHE A 332 5.81 27.52 7.67
C PHE A 332 4.70 26.50 7.91
N PHE A 333 4.50 26.06 9.15
CA PHE A 333 3.43 25.12 9.50
C PHE A 333 2.03 25.67 9.24
N SER A 334 1.80 26.98 9.43
CA SER A 334 0.50 27.60 9.16
C SER A 334 0.22 27.81 7.68
N HIS A 335 1.26 27.91 6.84
CA HIS A 335 1.14 28.10 5.39
C HIS A 335 1.19 26.80 4.59
N LEU A 336 1.51 25.67 5.24
CA LEU A 336 1.59 24.39 4.57
C LEU A 336 0.20 23.83 4.30
N GLU A 337 -0.11 23.55 3.03
CA GLU A 337 -1.38 22.94 2.65
C GLU A 337 -1.52 21.56 3.31
N LYS A 338 -2.64 21.35 4.00
CA LYS A 338 -2.92 20.11 4.72
C LYS A 338 -3.63 19.15 3.78
N ALA A 339 -2.93 18.10 3.37
CA ALA A 339 -3.51 16.97 2.65
C ALA A 339 -3.51 15.73 3.54
N PHE A 340 -4.58 14.94 3.48
CA PHE A 340 -4.77 13.80 4.37
C PHE A 340 -4.04 12.53 3.88
N ILE A 341 -4.28 12.12 2.64
CA ILE A 341 -3.55 11.05 1.96
C ILE A 341 -3.02 11.63 0.66
N PRO A 342 -1.73 11.45 0.33
CA PRO A 342 -1.22 11.87 -0.96
C PRO A 342 -1.93 11.07 -2.05
N ASN A 343 -2.42 11.77 -3.08
CA ASN A 343 -2.85 11.10 -4.30
C ASN A 343 -1.66 10.33 -4.84
N SER A 344 -1.74 9.01 -4.81
CA SER A 344 -0.69 8.14 -5.30
C SER A 344 -1.16 7.50 -6.59
N ASP A 345 -0.22 7.35 -7.50
CA ASP A 345 -0.50 6.79 -8.80
C ASP A 345 -0.68 5.28 -8.71
N THR A 346 -1.95 4.85 -8.65
CA THR A 346 -2.32 3.41 -8.61
C THR A 346 -2.38 2.78 -10.00
N GLY A 347 -2.00 3.51 -11.06
CA GLY A 347 -2.11 3.05 -12.45
C GLY A 347 -3.54 2.96 -12.96
N MET A 348 -4.50 3.56 -12.24
CA MET A 348 -5.92 3.53 -12.58
C MET A 348 -6.57 4.91 -12.42
N VAL A 349 -7.49 5.24 -13.32
CA VAL A 349 -8.36 6.41 -13.23
C VAL A 349 -9.81 5.96 -13.35
N MET A 350 -10.68 6.46 -12.48
CA MET A 350 -12.11 6.21 -12.55
C MET A 350 -12.82 7.41 -13.18
N GLY A 351 -13.60 7.17 -14.22
CA GLY A 351 -14.47 8.15 -14.85
C GLY A 351 -15.91 7.93 -14.41
N MET A 352 -16.54 8.92 -13.79
CA MET A 352 -17.97 8.95 -13.51
C MET A 352 -18.66 9.85 -14.51
N LEU A 353 -19.62 9.30 -15.25
CA LEU A 353 -20.36 10.00 -16.29
C LEU A 353 -21.80 10.16 -15.87
N SER A 354 -22.34 11.36 -16.07
CA SER A 354 -23.74 11.70 -15.85
C SER A 354 -24.30 12.29 -17.14
N TYR A 355 -25.37 11.66 -17.61
CA TYR A 355 -26.07 12.04 -18.83
C TYR A 355 -27.32 12.87 -18.50
N PRO A 356 -27.86 13.61 -19.49
CA PRO A 356 -29.09 14.37 -19.31
C PRO A 356 -30.26 13.47 -18.91
N GLU A 357 -31.19 14.03 -18.14
CA GLU A 357 -32.43 13.32 -17.79
C GLU A 357 -33.25 13.01 -19.05
N GLY A 358 -33.86 11.83 -19.09
CA GLY A 358 -34.66 11.38 -20.23
C GLY A 358 -33.87 10.89 -21.45
N ILE A 359 -32.54 10.77 -21.37
CA ILE A 359 -31.74 10.20 -22.46
C ILE A 359 -32.17 8.74 -22.75
N SER A 360 -32.32 8.41 -24.03
CA SER A 360 -32.57 7.02 -24.43
C SER A 360 -31.32 6.15 -24.27
N PHE A 361 -31.49 4.86 -24.00
CA PHE A 361 -30.36 3.95 -23.80
C PHE A 361 -29.44 3.85 -25.03
N GLU A 362 -29.99 3.87 -26.24
CA GLU A 362 -29.19 3.84 -27.48
C GLU A 362 -28.35 5.12 -27.66
N GLN A 363 -28.90 6.28 -27.33
CA GLN A 363 -28.12 7.54 -27.32
C GLN A 363 -27.03 7.50 -26.26
N LEU A 364 -27.36 7.04 -25.05
CA LEU A 364 -26.40 6.90 -23.96
C LEU A 364 -25.25 5.99 -24.36
N LYS A 365 -25.55 4.81 -24.92
CA LYS A 365 -24.56 3.86 -25.46
C LYS A 365 -23.66 4.50 -26.51
N THR A 366 -24.24 5.25 -27.44
CA THR A 366 -23.49 5.96 -28.49
C THR A 366 -22.50 6.97 -27.90
N GLN A 367 -22.97 7.80 -26.96
CA GLN A 367 -22.12 8.78 -26.28
C GLN A 367 -21.05 8.14 -25.39
N GLN A 368 -21.41 7.09 -24.63
CA GLN A 368 -20.48 6.34 -23.79
C GLN A 368 -19.35 5.72 -24.62
N GLN A 369 -19.65 5.13 -25.78
CA GLN A 369 -18.65 4.56 -26.68
C GLN A 369 -17.79 5.63 -27.35
N LEU A 370 -18.37 6.78 -27.70
CA LEU A 370 -17.63 7.91 -28.27
C LEU A 370 -16.57 8.43 -27.28
N ILE A 371 -16.96 8.61 -26.02
CA ILE A 371 -16.02 9.00 -24.95
C ILE A 371 -14.96 7.90 -24.73
N SER A 372 -15.38 6.64 -24.65
CA SER A 372 -14.48 5.49 -24.48
C SER A 372 -13.40 5.44 -25.55
N LYS A 373 -13.79 5.56 -26.83
CA LYS A 373 -12.86 5.56 -27.96
C LYS A 373 -11.91 6.75 -27.94
N ALA A 374 -12.40 7.93 -27.53
CA ALA A 374 -11.57 9.12 -27.45
C ALA A 374 -10.49 9.00 -26.36
N ILE A 375 -10.84 8.46 -25.19
CA ILE A 375 -9.88 8.21 -24.10
C ILE A 375 -8.91 7.09 -24.48
N GLN A 376 -9.40 6.03 -25.13
CA GLN A 376 -8.57 4.90 -25.56
C GLN A 376 -7.44 5.32 -26.53
N LYS A 377 -7.64 6.37 -27.32
CA LYS A 377 -6.60 6.90 -28.23
C LYS A 377 -5.41 7.54 -27.52
N ASN A 378 -5.51 7.84 -26.22
CA ASN A 378 -4.41 8.45 -25.48
C ASN A 378 -3.27 7.42 -25.28
N PRO A 379 -2.00 7.78 -25.57
CA PRO A 379 -0.87 6.86 -25.48
C PRO A 379 -0.60 6.31 -24.07
N ALA A 380 -1.04 7.01 -23.01
CA ALA A 380 -0.87 6.59 -21.63
C ALA A 380 -1.87 5.49 -21.20
N VAL A 381 -2.92 5.25 -21.99
CA VAL A 381 -3.99 4.31 -21.66
C VAL A 381 -3.64 2.91 -22.17
N ARG A 382 -3.81 1.90 -21.31
CA ARG A 382 -3.63 0.49 -21.66
C ARG A 382 -4.97 -0.18 -21.97
N THR A 383 -5.97 0.04 -21.15
CA THR A 383 -7.30 -0.58 -21.31
C THR A 383 -8.37 0.35 -20.75
N VAL A 384 -9.47 0.52 -21.47
CA VAL A 384 -10.63 1.29 -21.03
C VAL A 384 -11.79 0.34 -20.83
N MET A 385 -12.24 0.17 -19.60
CA MET A 385 -13.51 -0.46 -19.30
C MET A 385 -14.59 0.63 -19.24
N SER A 386 -15.73 0.40 -19.87
CA SER A 386 -16.77 1.41 -20.06
C SER A 386 -18.15 0.78 -19.88
N ASN A 387 -18.98 1.38 -19.03
CA ASN A 387 -20.32 0.92 -18.69
C ASN A 387 -21.35 2.03 -18.97
N ALA A 388 -22.45 1.65 -19.59
CA ALA A 388 -23.63 2.47 -19.88
C ALA A 388 -24.83 1.96 -19.08
N GLY A 389 -25.60 2.88 -18.48
CA GLY A 389 -26.83 2.57 -17.72
C GLY A 389 -26.56 1.98 -16.34
N GLN A 390 -25.32 2.08 -15.83
CA GLN A 390 -24.93 1.65 -14.49
C GLN A 390 -23.70 2.41 -14.01
N GLY A 391 -23.62 2.66 -12.70
CA GLY A 391 -22.45 3.21 -12.04
C GLY A 391 -21.42 2.14 -11.64
N GLY A 392 -20.49 2.54 -10.76
CA GLY A 392 -19.50 1.63 -10.18
C GLY A 392 -20.18 0.48 -9.40
N ALA A 393 -19.61 -0.73 -9.48
CA ALA A 393 -20.12 -1.95 -8.83
C ALA A 393 -21.57 -2.33 -9.15
N GLY A 394 -22.13 -1.85 -10.28
CA GLY A 394 -23.46 -2.24 -10.76
C GLY A 394 -24.63 -1.49 -10.10
N GLY A 395 -24.35 -0.53 -9.21
CA GLY A 395 -25.34 0.39 -8.66
C GLY A 395 -25.49 1.65 -9.52
N GLY A 396 -26.69 2.22 -9.63
CA GLY A 396 -26.94 3.48 -10.35
C GLY A 396 -28.20 3.49 -11.22
N GLY A 397 -28.57 4.68 -11.69
CA GLY A 397 -29.75 4.96 -12.52
C GLY A 397 -29.54 4.76 -14.03
N SER A 398 -30.59 4.98 -14.81
CA SER A 398 -30.57 4.80 -16.27
C SER A 398 -29.77 5.86 -17.04
N ASN A 399 -29.41 6.98 -16.40
CA ASN A 399 -28.69 8.12 -16.99
C ASN A 399 -27.25 8.27 -16.45
N VAL A 400 -26.63 7.21 -15.93
CA VAL A 400 -25.24 7.23 -15.49
C VAL A 400 -24.37 6.27 -16.30
N GLY A 401 -23.09 6.62 -16.38
CA GLY A 401 -22.05 5.78 -16.96
C GLY A 401 -20.84 5.71 -16.04
N PHE A 402 -20.09 4.63 -16.18
CA PHE A 402 -18.88 4.42 -15.40
C PHE A 402 -17.75 3.95 -16.29
N MET A 403 -16.56 4.51 -16.12
CA MET A 403 -15.36 4.13 -16.82
C MET A 403 -14.27 3.79 -15.83
N MET A 404 -13.55 2.71 -16.09
CA MET A 404 -12.34 2.35 -15.37
C MET A 404 -11.21 2.27 -16.38
N ILE A 405 -10.27 3.19 -16.25
CA ILE A 405 -9.19 3.41 -17.20
C ILE A 405 -7.92 2.87 -16.56
N GLN A 406 -7.42 1.77 -17.09
CA GLN A 406 -6.12 1.24 -16.71
C GLN A 406 -5.03 1.93 -17.54
N LEU A 407 -4.05 2.48 -16.84
CA LEU A 407 -2.91 3.15 -17.46
C LEU A 407 -1.74 2.19 -17.68
N LYS A 408 -0.82 2.59 -18.55
CA LYS A 408 0.49 1.94 -18.70
C LYS A 408 1.34 2.16 -17.43
N PRO A 409 2.42 1.36 -17.23
CA PRO A 409 3.35 1.56 -16.12
C PRO A 409 3.86 3.01 -16.04
N ALA A 410 4.14 3.50 -14.83
CA ALA A 410 4.52 4.89 -14.61
C ALA A 410 5.80 5.32 -15.36
N SER A 411 6.68 4.39 -15.70
CA SER A 411 7.91 4.62 -16.49
C SER A 411 7.65 4.93 -17.97
N GLU A 412 6.50 4.53 -18.52
CA GLU A 412 6.17 4.65 -19.95
C GLU A 412 5.22 5.81 -20.28
N ARG A 413 4.87 6.65 -19.29
CA ARG A 413 3.88 7.73 -19.45
C ARG A 413 4.21 8.98 -18.66
N ALA A 414 3.52 10.06 -19.00
CA ALA A 414 3.53 11.28 -18.22
C ALA A 414 2.92 11.07 -16.82
N LYS A 415 3.20 12.02 -15.91
CA LYS A 415 2.62 12.04 -14.56
C LYS A 415 1.09 12.01 -14.63
N LEU A 416 0.49 11.33 -13.66
CA LEU A 416 -0.96 11.09 -13.62
C LEU A 416 -1.79 12.38 -13.76
N ALA A 417 -1.40 13.45 -13.06
CA ALA A 417 -2.08 14.74 -13.13
C ALA A 417 -2.15 15.30 -14.56
N THR A 418 -1.08 15.13 -15.36
CA THR A 418 -1.04 15.55 -16.77
C THR A 418 -1.97 14.70 -17.61
N VAL A 419 -1.98 13.38 -17.41
CA VAL A 419 -2.87 12.45 -18.12
C VAL A 419 -4.35 12.77 -17.83
N VAL A 420 -4.69 13.05 -16.57
CA VAL A 420 -6.05 13.44 -16.18
C VAL A 420 -6.45 14.78 -16.81
N GLN A 421 -5.52 15.74 -16.89
CA GLN A 421 -5.76 17.00 -17.62
C GLN A 421 -5.97 16.77 -19.12
N GLU A 422 -5.20 15.87 -19.75
CA GLU A 422 -5.40 15.50 -21.16
C GLU A 422 -6.78 14.87 -21.38
N PHE A 423 -7.27 14.02 -20.46
CA PHE A 423 -8.63 13.49 -20.55
C PHE A 423 -9.69 14.59 -20.49
N ARG A 424 -9.54 15.55 -19.57
CA ARG A 424 -10.41 16.74 -19.50
C ARG A 424 -10.36 17.56 -20.79
N GLY A 425 -9.17 17.75 -21.36
CA GLY A 425 -8.99 18.44 -22.64
C GLY A 425 -9.67 17.73 -23.81
N THR A 426 -9.57 16.40 -23.88
CA THR A 426 -10.26 15.58 -24.90
C THR A 426 -11.78 15.69 -24.75
N LEU A 427 -12.32 15.63 -23.54
CA LEU A 427 -13.75 15.85 -23.31
C LEU A 427 -14.21 17.26 -23.71
N HIS A 428 -13.39 18.28 -23.44
CA HIS A 428 -13.72 19.65 -23.82
C HIS A 428 -13.84 19.80 -25.35
N LYS A 429 -12.98 19.13 -26.13
CA LYS A 429 -13.07 19.09 -27.59
C LYS A 429 -14.37 18.41 -28.07
N LEU A 430 -14.84 17.41 -27.34
CA LEU A 430 -16.07 16.67 -27.64
C LEU A 430 -17.34 17.32 -27.05
N SER A 431 -17.21 18.44 -26.32
CA SER A 431 -18.34 19.08 -25.64
C SER A 431 -19.52 19.40 -26.55
N LYS A 432 -19.25 19.78 -27.82
CA LYS A 432 -20.29 20.04 -28.83
C LYS A 432 -21.11 18.80 -29.20
N GLU A 433 -20.50 17.61 -29.22
CA GLU A 433 -21.17 16.34 -29.55
C GLU A 433 -21.83 15.70 -28.31
N LEU A 434 -21.30 16.01 -27.12
CA LEU A 434 -21.73 15.44 -25.85
C LEU A 434 -22.89 16.20 -25.18
N GLY A 435 -23.19 17.41 -25.65
CA GLY A 435 -24.26 18.24 -25.10
C GLY A 435 -24.04 18.54 -23.61
N SER A 436 -25.04 18.24 -22.78
CA SER A 436 -24.99 18.44 -21.32
C SER A 436 -24.43 17.25 -20.53
N THR A 437 -23.75 16.31 -21.19
CA THR A 437 -23.07 15.19 -20.52
C THR A 437 -21.91 15.69 -19.68
N ARG A 438 -21.86 15.27 -18.42
CA ARG A 438 -20.78 15.59 -17.47
C ARG A 438 -19.95 14.35 -17.21
N ALA A 439 -18.63 14.48 -17.26
CA ALA A 439 -17.71 13.40 -16.94
C ALA A 439 -16.63 13.88 -15.98
N PHE A 440 -16.45 13.13 -14.90
CA PHE A 440 -15.54 13.43 -13.82
C PHE A 440 -14.51 12.31 -13.71
N PHE A 441 -13.23 12.64 -13.87
CA PHE A 441 -12.14 11.70 -13.65
C PHE A 441 -11.57 11.91 -12.26
N ILE A 442 -11.57 10.83 -11.48
CA ILE A 442 -11.02 10.77 -10.13
C ILE A 442 -9.94 9.70 -10.07
N GLU A 443 -8.89 10.00 -9.32
CA GLU A 443 -7.85 9.06 -8.97
C GLU A 443 -8.34 8.29 -7.74
N PRO A 444 -8.41 6.96 -7.76
CA PRO A 444 -8.78 6.21 -6.58
C PRO A 444 -7.71 6.42 -5.50
N PRO A 445 -8.10 6.63 -4.23
CA PRO A 445 -7.14 6.86 -3.17
C PRO A 445 -6.25 5.62 -2.99
N ALA A 446 -4.96 5.84 -2.73
CA ALA A 446 -3.98 4.78 -2.49
C ALA A 446 -4.42 3.86 -1.33
N ILE A 447 -5.02 4.49 -0.31
CA ILE A 447 -5.59 3.82 0.86
C ILE A 447 -7.11 4.03 0.82
N GLN A 448 -7.84 2.95 0.56
CA GLN A 448 -9.29 2.94 0.61
C GLN A 448 -9.75 2.74 2.05
N ILE A 449 -10.59 3.64 2.52
CA ILE A 449 -11.07 3.66 3.89
C ILE A 449 -12.55 3.27 3.89
N GLY A 450 -12.90 2.23 4.64
CA GLY A 450 -14.28 1.77 4.80
C GLY A 450 -14.82 0.98 3.61
N ALA A 451 -14.35 -0.26 3.45
CA ALA A 451 -15.00 -1.28 2.63
C ALA A 451 -15.64 -2.34 3.53
#